data_AF-A0A7S1CB21-F1
#
_entry.id   AF-A0A7S1CB21-F1
#
_cell.length_a   1.000
_cell.length_b   1.000
_cell.length_c   1.000
_cell.angle_alpha   90.00
_cell.angle_beta   90.00
_cell.angle_gamma   90.00
#
_symmetry.space_group_name_H-M   'P 1'
#
loop_
_entity.id
_entity.type
_entity.pdbx_description
1 polymer ?
#
loop_
_entity_poly.entity_id
_entity_poly.type
_entity_poly.pdbx_seq_one_letter_code
_entity_poly.pdbx_strand_id
1 'polypeptide(L)'
;MLSEPSRVRSRVALSLAGLCVIFLACASGLGLAFLLGAVFTPVTGAVAYLALGLGVDLIISLSTSFNVSDASTPIESRNRFTLAHSGPGAMATTVMSIAAFASGSASSFPAISQFAMVAACVLALNFVLLITLYNSLMVLDQRRIYANRYDVCCCRRAPGKPQHVQHKPPLVRVLIPMEVRWSAGIIGDFCARWYAPLLR
;
A
#
# COMPACT_ATOMS: atom_id res chain seq x y z
N MET A 1 -25.61 18.64 -2.68
CA MET A 1 -25.95 17.23 -2.97
C MET A 1 -24.86 16.37 -2.37
N LEU A 2 -25.00 16.05 -1.08
CA LEU A 2 -24.07 15.19 -0.37
C LEU A 2 -24.23 13.79 -0.96
N SER A 3 -23.16 13.28 -1.56
CA SER A 3 -23.09 11.89 -2.00
C SER A 3 -23.37 11.01 -0.78
N GLU A 4 -24.54 10.37 -0.73
CA GLU A 4 -24.81 9.30 0.22
C GLU A 4 -23.59 8.37 0.26
N PRO A 5 -23.09 7.98 1.44
CA PRO A 5 -21.98 7.04 1.55
C PRO A 5 -22.45 5.69 1.02
N SER A 6 -22.22 5.44 -0.28
CA SER A 6 -22.59 4.18 -0.90
C SER A 6 -21.72 3.08 -0.30
N ARG A 7 -22.33 2.14 0.43
CA ARG A 7 -21.66 0.97 1.04
C ARG A 7 -20.88 0.12 0.01
N VAL A 8 -21.10 0.36 -1.28
CA VAL A 8 -20.42 -0.28 -2.42
C VAL A 8 -19.04 0.33 -2.69
N ARG A 9 -18.81 1.62 -2.36
CA ARG A 9 -17.53 2.32 -2.59
C ARG A 9 -16.60 2.29 -1.38
N SER A 10 -17.06 1.68 -0.28
CA SER A 10 -16.19 1.32 0.84
C SER A 10 -15.02 0.47 0.32
N ARG A 11 -13.83 0.70 0.88
CA ARG A 11 -12.62 -0.08 0.62
C ARG A 11 -12.13 -0.80 1.88
N VAL A 12 -12.99 -0.94 2.89
CA VAL A 12 -12.63 -1.51 4.19
C VAL A 12 -12.17 -2.97 4.03
N ALA A 13 -12.85 -3.75 3.18
CA ALA A 13 -12.45 -5.12 2.93
C ALA A 13 -11.11 -5.22 2.20
N LEU A 14 -10.82 -4.32 1.27
CA LEU A 14 -9.52 -4.24 0.61
C LEU A 14 -8.40 -3.91 1.60
N SER A 15 -8.62 -2.96 2.51
CA SER A 15 -7.65 -2.61 3.55
C SER A 15 -7.42 -3.77 4.52
N LEU A 16 -8.48 -4.48 4.94
CA LEU A 16 -8.37 -5.65 5.81
C LEU A 16 -7.61 -6.79 5.12
N ALA A 17 -7.90 -7.04 3.84
CA ALA A 17 -7.19 -8.03 3.05
C ALA A 17 -5.70 -7.65 2.89
N GLY A 18 -5.39 -6.36 2.71
CA GLY A 18 -4.02 -5.85 2.70
C GLY A 18 -3.29 -6.10 4.02
N LEU A 19 -3.93 -5.88 5.17
CA LEU A 19 -3.37 -6.23 6.48
C LEU A 19 -3.10 -7.73 6.60
N CYS A 20 -4.03 -8.58 6.16
CA CYS A 20 -3.80 -10.03 6.13
C CYS A 20 -2.59 -10.42 5.27
N VAL A 21 -2.37 -9.75 4.13
CA VAL A 21 -1.18 -9.96 3.29
C VAL A 21 0.10 -9.58 4.04
N ILE A 22 0.11 -8.47 4.79
CA ILE A 22 1.28 -8.07 5.59
C ILE A 22 1.55 -9.11 6.69
N PHE A 23 0.52 -9.59 7.39
CA PHE A 23 0.72 -10.65 8.40
C PHE A 23 1.25 -11.95 7.79
N LEU A 24 0.76 -12.32 6.60
CA LEU A 24 1.27 -13.48 5.87
C LEU A 24 2.73 -13.28 5.45
N ALA A 25 3.11 -12.07 5.05
CA ALA A 25 4.49 -11.69 4.75
C ALA A 25 5.39 -11.75 5.99
N CYS A 26 4.93 -11.26 7.13
CA CYS A 26 5.64 -11.38 8.40
C CYS A 26 5.85 -12.83 8.79
N ALA A 27 4.81 -13.65 8.72
CA ALA A 27 4.89 -15.07 9.07
C ALA A 27 5.86 -15.84 8.15
N SER A 28 5.76 -15.62 6.84
CA SER A 28 6.68 -16.23 5.86
C SER A 28 8.12 -15.71 6.01
N GLY A 29 8.30 -14.42 6.29
CA GLY A 29 9.63 -13.80 6.46
C GLY A 29 10.33 -14.25 7.73
N LEU A 30 9.59 -14.38 8.83
CA LEU A 30 10.08 -14.98 10.06
C LEU A 30 10.44 -16.45 9.84
N GLY A 31 9.58 -17.22 9.16
CA GLY A 31 9.86 -18.62 8.82
C GLY A 31 11.13 -18.77 7.99
N LEU A 32 11.33 -17.91 6.99
CA LEU A 32 12.53 -17.90 6.16
C LEU A 32 13.77 -17.49 6.96
N ALA A 33 13.67 -16.49 7.84
CA ALA A 33 14.77 -16.09 8.70
C ALA A 33 15.19 -17.19 9.68
N PHE A 34 14.23 -17.96 10.22
CA PHE A 34 14.54 -19.13 11.05
C PHE A 34 15.25 -20.24 10.28
N LEU A 35 14.87 -20.48 9.02
CA LEU A 35 15.58 -21.43 8.15
C LEU A 35 17.03 -20.99 7.87
N LEU A 36 17.30 -19.69 7.86
CA LEU A 36 18.64 -19.11 7.73
C LEU A 36 19.44 -19.09 9.05
N GLY A 37 18.89 -19.64 10.14
CA GLY A 37 19.56 -19.74 11.43
C GLY A 37 19.40 -18.50 12.33
N ALA A 38 18.40 -17.66 12.09
CA ALA A 38 18.10 -16.53 12.98
C ALA A 38 17.67 -17.03 14.37
N VAL A 39 18.19 -16.39 15.43
CA VAL A 39 17.80 -16.66 16.81
C VAL A 39 16.67 -15.71 17.21
N PHE A 40 15.61 -16.25 17.81
CA PHE A 40 14.51 -15.41 18.30
C PHE A 40 14.96 -14.64 19.55
N THR A 41 15.02 -13.31 19.42
CA THR A 41 15.24 -12.40 20.56
C THR A 41 13.98 -11.56 20.77
N PRO A 42 13.72 -11.05 21.99
CA PRO A 42 12.58 -10.15 22.22
C PRO A 42 12.64 -8.89 21.34
N VAL A 43 13.85 -8.46 20.95
CA VAL A 43 14.06 -7.35 20.00
C VAL A 43 13.57 -7.71 18.59
N THR A 44 13.71 -8.96 18.16
CA THR A 44 13.18 -9.45 16.88
C THR A 44 11.66 -9.27 16.78
N GLY A 45 10.94 -9.29 17.91
CA GLY A 45 9.50 -8.99 17.94
C GLY A 45 9.16 -7.59 17.41
N ALA A 46 10.09 -6.62 17.50
CA ALA A 46 9.88 -5.28 16.97
C ALA A 46 9.81 -5.23 15.43
N VAL A 47 10.35 -6.25 14.74
CA VAL A 47 10.30 -6.36 13.27
C VAL A 47 8.85 -6.40 12.75
N ALA A 48 7.92 -6.98 13.52
CA ALA A 48 6.52 -7.03 13.12
C ALA A 48 5.90 -5.63 13.00
N TYR A 49 6.22 -4.72 13.93
CA TYR A 49 5.77 -3.33 13.86
C TYR A 49 6.40 -2.58 12.68
N LEU A 50 7.69 -2.82 12.41
CA LEU A 50 8.37 -2.25 11.24
C LEU A 50 7.74 -2.72 9.92
N ALA A 51 7.47 -4.02 9.81
CA ALA A 51 6.86 -4.60 8.62
C ALA A 51 5.43 -4.09 8.39
N LEU A 52 4.66 -3.90 9.47
CA LEU A 52 3.34 -3.26 9.41
C LEU A 52 3.43 -1.81 8.93
N GLY A 53 4.34 -1.00 9.47
CA GLY A 53 4.52 0.39 9.07
C GLY A 53 4.86 0.52 7.58
N LEU A 54 5.89 -0.19 7.13
CA LEU A 54 6.32 -0.19 5.73
C LEU A 54 5.28 -0.82 4.80
N GLY A 55 4.58 -1.87 5.25
CA GLY A 55 3.53 -2.50 4.46
C GLY A 55 2.32 -1.60 4.23
N VAL A 56 1.88 -0.89 5.27
CA VAL A 56 0.77 0.07 5.18
C VAL A 56 1.15 1.26 4.30
N ASP A 57 2.39 1.75 4.37
CA ASP A 57 2.88 2.81 3.47
C ASP A 57 2.74 2.42 1.98
N LEU A 58 3.15 1.20 1.63
CA LEU A 58 3.01 0.66 0.27
C LEU A 58 1.54 0.53 -0.16
N ILE A 59 0.67 0.05 0.73
CA ILE A 59 -0.78 -0.06 0.48
C ILE A 59 -1.38 1.32 0.17
N ILE A 60 -1.01 2.34 0.96
CA ILE A 60 -1.49 3.72 0.79
C ILE A 60 -0.96 4.31 -0.52
N SER A 61 0.33 4.14 -0.82
CA SER A 61 0.95 4.61 -2.06
C SER A 61 0.28 4.02 -3.30
N LEU A 62 0.10 2.69 -3.34
CA LEU A 62 -0.55 2.01 -4.45
C LEU A 62 -2.02 2.42 -4.61
N SER A 63 -2.78 2.45 -3.52
CA SER A 63 -4.21 2.80 -3.56
C SER A 63 -4.44 4.27 -3.94
N THR A 64 -3.57 5.18 -3.50
CA THR A 64 -3.64 6.60 -3.85
C THR A 64 -3.37 6.80 -5.34
N SER A 65 -2.31 6.21 -5.87
CA SER A 65 -2.01 6.28 -7.31
C SER A 65 -3.05 5.57 -8.17
N PHE A 66 -3.69 4.53 -7.66
CA PHE A 66 -4.83 3.91 -8.33
C PHE A 66 -6.05 4.84 -8.39
N ASN A 67 -6.32 5.60 -7.33
CA ASN A 67 -7.43 6.56 -7.30
C ASN A 67 -7.20 7.77 -8.21
N VAL A 68 -5.95 8.16 -8.46
CA VAL A 68 -5.61 9.25 -9.39
C VAL A 68 -5.69 8.82 -10.87
N SER A 69 -5.62 7.52 -11.15
CA SER A 69 -5.73 6.99 -12.52
C SER A 69 -7.08 7.27 -13.18
N ASP A 70 -7.11 7.41 -14.51
CA ASP A 70 -8.35 7.67 -15.26
C ASP A 70 -9.35 6.51 -15.15
N ALA A 71 -10.52 6.81 -14.59
CA ALA A 71 -11.61 5.84 -14.40
C ALA A 71 -12.28 5.38 -15.71
N SER A 72 -12.05 6.08 -16.83
CA SER A 72 -12.56 5.72 -18.16
C SER A 72 -11.75 4.61 -18.84
N THR A 73 -10.53 4.34 -18.36
CA THR A 73 -9.65 3.31 -18.94
C THR A 73 -9.92 1.93 -18.33
N PRO A 74 -9.68 0.82 -19.06
CA PRO A 74 -9.91 -0.52 -18.53
C PRO A 74 -9.09 -0.79 -17.25
N ILE A 75 -9.64 -1.63 -16.36
CA ILE A 75 -9.06 -1.89 -15.03
C ILE A 75 -7.59 -2.33 -15.13
N GLU A 76 -7.25 -3.12 -16.14
CA GLU A 76 -5.89 -3.62 -16.34
C GLU A 76 -4.92 -2.51 -16.75
N SER A 77 -5.32 -1.59 -17.64
CA SER A 77 -4.46 -0.47 -18.03
C SER A 77 -4.28 0.52 -16.87
N ARG A 78 -5.31 0.71 -16.04
CA ARG A 78 -5.20 1.50 -14.80
C ARG A 78 -4.19 0.90 -13.86
N ASN A 79 -4.24 -0.41 -13.66
CA ASN A 79 -3.29 -1.10 -12.78
C ASN A 79 -1.85 -0.97 -13.29
N ARG A 80 -1.64 -1.19 -14.59
CA ARG A 80 -0.33 -1.00 -15.25
C ARG A 80 0.19 0.42 -15.08
N PHE A 81 -0.66 1.43 -15.25
CA PHE A 81 -0.30 2.82 -15.04
C PHE A 81 0.07 3.10 -13.57
N THR A 82 -0.71 2.60 -12.62
CA THR A 82 -0.43 2.74 -11.18
C THR A 82 0.92 2.13 -10.81
N LEU A 83 1.21 0.92 -11.28
CA LEU A 83 2.49 0.25 -11.07
C LEU A 83 3.64 1.01 -11.74
N ALA A 84 3.46 1.50 -12.96
CA ALA A 84 4.49 2.27 -13.65
C ALA A 84 4.78 3.62 -12.96
N HIS A 85 3.78 4.23 -12.33
CA HIS A 85 3.91 5.55 -11.70
C HIS A 85 4.41 5.47 -10.25
N SER A 86 3.81 4.61 -9.41
CA SER A 86 4.16 4.48 -7.99
C SER A 86 5.18 3.38 -7.70
N GLY A 87 5.28 2.38 -8.58
CA GLY A 87 6.16 1.22 -8.39
C GLY A 87 7.64 1.59 -8.23
N PRO A 88 8.23 2.45 -9.09
CA PRO A 88 9.63 2.81 -8.98
C PRO A 88 9.99 3.46 -7.64
N GLY A 89 9.14 4.36 -7.13
CA GLY A 89 9.35 5.00 -5.83
C GLY A 89 9.26 4.00 -4.67
N ALA A 90 8.23 3.15 -4.69
CA ALA A 90 8.07 2.07 -3.72
C ALA A 90 9.24 1.07 -3.73
N MET A 91 9.74 0.71 -4.92
CA MET A 91 10.91 -0.15 -5.09
C MET A 91 12.18 0.50 -4.52
N ALA A 92 12.42 1.77 -4.82
CA ALA A 92 13.58 2.49 -4.31
C ALA A 92 13.60 2.53 -2.77
N THR A 93 12.47 2.86 -2.14
CA THR A 93 12.35 2.90 -0.68
C THR A 93 12.58 1.53 -0.04
N THR A 94 11.99 0.48 -0.63
CA THR A 94 12.11 -0.89 -0.08
C THR A 94 13.51 -1.46 -0.26
N VAL A 95 14.14 -1.26 -1.42
CA VAL A 95 15.54 -1.65 -1.67
C VAL A 95 16.47 -0.92 -0.71
N MET A 96 16.29 0.39 -0.52
CA MET A 96 17.10 1.15 0.43
C MET A 96 16.93 0.64 1.87
N SER A 97 15.69 0.33 2.27
CA SER A 97 15.40 -0.22 3.59
C SER A 97 16.07 -1.59 3.79
N ILE A 98 15.94 -2.49 2.82
CA ILE A 98 16.59 -3.81 2.85
C ILE A 98 18.12 -3.66 2.89
N ALA A 99 18.69 -2.76 2.09
CA ALA A 99 20.13 -2.49 2.10
C ALA A 99 20.61 -1.94 3.45
N ALA A 100 19.83 -1.08 4.09
CA ALA A 100 20.14 -0.54 5.42
C ALA A 100 20.08 -1.63 6.51
N PHE A 101 19.10 -2.52 6.47
CA PHE A 101 19.05 -3.66 7.41
C PHE A 101 20.12 -4.71 7.10
N ALA A 102 20.44 -4.94 5.83
CA ALA A 102 21.53 -5.82 5.43
C ALA A 102 22.88 -5.29 5.93
N SER A 103 23.14 -3.98 5.86
CA SER A 103 24.37 -3.40 6.44
C SER A 103 24.35 -3.45 7.97
N GLY A 104 23.19 -3.26 8.59
CA GLY A 104 22.99 -3.40 10.04
C GLY A 104 23.28 -4.83 10.56
N SER A 105 23.16 -5.84 9.71
CA SER A 105 23.51 -7.23 10.07
C SER A 105 25.00 -7.43 10.36
N ALA A 106 25.88 -6.57 9.84
CA ALA A 106 27.32 -6.60 10.09
C ALA A 106 27.73 -5.94 11.42
N SER A 107 26.77 -5.45 12.21
CA SER A 107 27.04 -4.79 13.49
C SER A 107 27.66 -5.76 14.50
N SER A 108 28.64 -5.29 15.27
CA SER A 108 29.30 -6.06 16.33
C SER A 108 28.37 -6.42 17.50
N PHE A 109 27.21 -5.77 17.61
CA PHE A 109 26.24 -6.07 18.67
C PHE A 109 25.25 -7.15 18.22
N PRO A 110 25.28 -8.36 18.82
CA PRO A 110 24.59 -9.53 18.28
C PRO A 110 23.06 -9.37 18.26
N ALA A 111 22.46 -8.65 19.20
CA ALA A 111 21.01 -8.46 19.20
C ALA A 111 20.54 -7.59 18.01
N ILE A 112 21.33 -6.57 17.62
CA ILE A 112 21.02 -5.71 16.47
C ILE A 112 21.28 -6.45 15.16
N SER A 113 22.36 -7.23 15.08
CA SER A 113 22.67 -8.05 13.90
C SER A 113 21.54 -9.03 13.58
N GLN A 114 21.05 -9.78 14.58
CA GLN A 114 19.94 -10.73 14.43
C GLN A 114 18.63 -10.02 14.05
N PHE A 115 18.32 -8.90 14.69
CA PHE A 115 17.17 -8.08 14.34
C PHE A 115 17.22 -7.62 12.88
N ALA A 116 18.37 -7.13 12.43
CA ALA A 116 18.55 -6.58 11.09
C ALA A 116 18.47 -7.67 10.01
N MET A 117 19.04 -8.86 10.26
CA MET A 117 18.92 -10.01 9.37
C MET A 117 17.46 -10.46 9.20
N VAL A 118 16.70 -10.54 10.29
CA VAL A 118 15.27 -10.90 10.25
C VAL A 118 14.46 -9.80 9.56
N ALA A 119 14.72 -8.53 9.86
CA ALA A 119 14.06 -7.40 9.22
C ALA A 119 14.26 -7.40 7.70
N ALA A 120 15.48 -7.63 7.21
CA ALA A 120 15.76 -7.70 5.78
C ALA A 120 14.93 -8.79 5.08
N CYS A 121 14.83 -9.98 5.67
CA CYS A 121 14.04 -11.10 5.13
C CYS A 121 12.54 -10.77 5.10
N VAL A 122 12.01 -10.24 6.21
CA VAL A 122 10.58 -9.89 6.33
C VAL A 122 10.21 -8.77 5.36
N LEU A 123 11.02 -7.71 5.26
CA LEU A 123 10.77 -6.60 4.35
C LEU A 123 10.82 -7.03 2.88
N ALA A 124 11.76 -7.91 2.52
CA ALA A 124 11.85 -8.46 1.17
C ALA A 124 10.56 -9.20 0.77
N LEU A 125 10.07 -10.11 1.62
CA LEU A 125 8.83 -10.83 1.34
C LEU A 125 7.60 -9.93 1.42
N ASN A 126 7.58 -8.94 2.31
CA ASN A 126 6.49 -7.96 2.39
C ASN A 126 6.36 -7.18 1.08
N PHE A 127 7.47 -6.69 0.52
CA PHE A 127 7.46 -6.01 -0.76
C PHE A 127 6.94 -6.93 -1.90
N VAL A 128 7.44 -8.16 -1.99
CA VAL A 128 7.04 -9.12 -3.03
C VAL A 128 5.55 -9.45 -2.94
N LEU A 129 5.02 -9.70 -1.74
CA LEU A 129 3.61 -10.05 -1.57
C LEU A 129 2.68 -8.85 -1.79
N LEU A 130 3.11 -7.63 -1.43
CA LEU A 130 2.31 -6.44 -1.69
C LEU A 130 2.27 -6.07 -3.18
N ILE A 131 3.39 -6.18 -3.90
CA ILE A 131 3.40 -5.86 -5.34
C ILE A 131 2.65 -6.91 -6.17
N THR A 132 2.54 -8.16 -5.69
CA THR A 132 1.87 -9.27 -6.40
C THR A 132 0.45 -9.53 -5.89
N LEU A 133 0.29 -10.00 -4.65
CA LEU A 133 -0.99 -10.39 -4.05
C LEU A 133 -1.88 -9.19 -3.79
N TYR A 134 -1.39 -8.15 -3.09
CA TYR A 134 -2.23 -6.99 -2.79
C TYR A 134 -2.65 -6.26 -4.06
N ASN A 135 -1.74 -6.11 -5.02
CA ASN A 135 -2.06 -5.57 -6.35
C ASN A 135 -3.16 -6.37 -7.07
N SER A 136 -3.12 -7.71 -6.99
CA SER A 136 -4.16 -8.58 -7.55
C SER A 136 -5.49 -8.44 -6.82
N LEU A 137 -5.48 -8.33 -5.48
CA LEU A 137 -6.66 -8.03 -4.66
C LEU A 137 -7.27 -6.67 -5.01
N MET A 138 -6.44 -5.66 -5.28
CA MET A 138 -6.91 -4.34 -5.73
C MET A 138 -7.63 -4.41 -7.07
N VAL A 139 -7.13 -5.19 -8.04
CA VAL A 139 -7.81 -5.42 -9.33
C VAL A 139 -9.14 -6.17 -9.14
N LEU A 140 -9.17 -7.17 -8.27
CA LEU A 140 -10.39 -7.92 -7.95
C LEU A 140 -11.45 -7.05 -7.26
N ASP A 141 -11.02 -6.20 -6.33
CA ASP A 141 -11.88 -5.21 -5.66
C ASP A 141 -12.52 -4.26 -6.69
N GLN A 142 -11.75 -3.79 -7.67
CA GLN A 142 -12.32 -2.98 -8.74
C GLN A 142 -13.34 -3.75 -9.57
N ARG A 143 -13.03 -4.97 -10.00
CA ARG A 143 -14.00 -5.82 -10.73
C ARG A 143 -15.29 -6.01 -9.95
N ARG A 144 -15.21 -6.14 -8.63
CA ARG A 144 -16.36 -6.23 -7.74
C ARG A 144 -17.18 -4.94 -7.69
N ILE A 145 -16.52 -3.78 -7.62
CA ILE A 145 -17.19 -2.47 -7.65
C ILE A 145 -17.93 -2.29 -8.98
N TYR A 146 -17.33 -2.64 -10.12
CA TYR A 146 -18.02 -2.63 -11.43
C TYR A 146 -19.21 -3.60 -11.48
N ALA A 147 -19.14 -4.73 -10.76
CA ALA A 147 -20.24 -5.68 -10.63
C ALA A 147 -21.30 -5.29 -9.57
N ASN A 148 -21.19 -4.10 -8.96
CA ASN A 148 -22.10 -3.54 -7.97
C ASN A 148 -22.41 -4.48 -6.77
N ARG A 149 -21.37 -5.11 -6.20
CA ARG A 149 -21.49 -6.00 -5.03
C ARG A 149 -20.99 -5.31 -3.76
N TYR A 150 -21.56 -5.64 -2.59
CA TYR A 150 -21.15 -5.04 -1.32
C TYR A 150 -19.80 -5.58 -0.83
N ASP A 151 -18.82 -4.71 -0.57
CA ASP A 151 -18.23 -4.49 0.77
C ASP A 151 -17.62 -5.68 1.56
N VAL A 152 -18.45 -6.27 2.41
CA VAL A 152 -18.11 -7.35 3.36
C VAL A 152 -18.82 -8.67 3.02
N CYS A 153 -19.84 -8.63 2.14
CA CYS A 153 -20.59 -9.80 1.69
C CYS A 153 -20.58 -9.87 0.15
N CYS A 154 -19.49 -10.40 -0.42
CA CYS A 154 -19.25 -10.53 -1.86
C CYS A 154 -20.38 -11.22 -2.67
N CYS A 155 -21.25 -11.99 -1.99
CA CYS A 155 -22.35 -12.74 -2.59
C CYS A 155 -23.62 -11.90 -2.81
N ARG A 156 -23.77 -10.72 -2.20
CA ARG A 156 -25.00 -9.90 -2.30
C ARG A 156 -24.77 -8.70 -3.23
N ARG A 157 -25.57 -8.57 -4.28
CA ARG A 157 -25.60 -7.39 -5.15
C ARG A 157 -26.34 -6.25 -4.46
N ALA A 158 -25.83 -5.04 -4.59
CA ALA A 158 -26.55 -3.86 -4.14
C ALA A 158 -27.67 -3.55 -5.16
N PRO A 159 -28.89 -3.17 -4.70
CA PRO A 159 -29.93 -2.70 -5.60
C PRO A 159 -29.51 -1.35 -6.18
N GLY A 160 -29.33 -1.27 -7.50
CA GLY A 160 -28.96 -0.03 -8.21
C GLY A 160 -28.27 -0.27 -9.56
N LYS A 161 -28.32 0.73 -10.45
CA LYS A 161 -27.58 0.71 -11.73
C LYS A 161 -26.07 0.61 -11.47
N PRO A 162 -25.29 -0.11 -12.31
CA PRO A 162 -23.84 -0.10 -12.23
C PRO A 162 -23.35 1.35 -12.30
N GLN A 163 -22.86 1.87 -11.18
CA GLN A 163 -22.41 3.24 -11.10
C GLN A 163 -21.07 3.35 -11.82
N HIS A 164 -21.08 3.99 -12.99
CA HIS A 164 -19.86 4.43 -13.65
C HIS A 164 -19.09 5.32 -12.68
N VAL A 165 -17.82 4.97 -12.44
CA VAL A 165 -16.89 5.77 -11.64
C VAL A 165 -16.66 7.09 -12.38
N GLN A 166 -17.52 8.10 -12.15
CA GLN A 166 -17.27 9.47 -12.58
C GLN A 166 -16.27 10.08 -11.60
N HIS A 167 -14.98 9.89 -11.88
CA HIS A 167 -13.95 10.77 -11.34
C HIS A 167 -13.88 12.02 -12.22
N LYS A 168 -14.18 13.19 -11.65
CA LYS A 168 -13.92 14.49 -12.26
C LYS A 168 -12.41 14.60 -12.54
N PRO A 169 -11.96 14.90 -13.77
CA PRO A 169 -10.54 15.01 -14.04
C PRO A 169 -10.00 16.30 -13.39
N PRO A 170 -8.93 16.27 -12.59
CA PRO A 170 -8.10 17.44 -12.46
C PRO A 170 -7.27 17.55 -13.75
N LEU A 171 -7.56 18.57 -14.55
CA LEU A 171 -6.85 19.02 -15.74
C LEU A 171 -5.45 19.60 -15.41
N VAL A 172 -4.66 18.90 -14.58
CA VAL A 172 -3.27 19.29 -14.25
C VAL A 172 -2.39 18.03 -14.30
N ARG A 173 -2.36 17.41 -15.49
CA ARG A 173 -1.58 16.20 -15.74
C ARG A 173 -0.24 16.57 -16.37
N VAL A 174 0.77 15.78 -16.01
CA VAL A 174 2.09 15.61 -16.64
C VAL A 174 3.30 16.30 -15.97
N LEU A 175 3.18 17.45 -15.29
CA LEU A 175 4.39 18.15 -14.79
C LEU A 175 4.39 18.48 -13.29
N ILE A 176 4.14 17.50 -12.42
CA ILE A 176 4.33 17.71 -10.97
C ILE A 176 5.17 16.56 -10.39
N PRO A 177 6.30 16.85 -9.71
CA PRO A 177 7.17 15.86 -9.09
C PRO A 177 6.43 15.01 -8.04
N MET A 178 6.92 13.78 -7.83
CA MET A 178 6.35 12.73 -6.96
C MET A 178 5.92 13.22 -5.56
N GLU A 179 6.55 14.28 -5.04
CA GLU A 179 6.36 14.78 -3.68
C GLU A 179 5.06 15.59 -3.47
N VAL A 180 4.46 16.17 -4.50
CA VAL A 180 3.39 17.19 -4.34
C VAL A 180 1.99 16.64 -4.62
N ARG A 181 1.84 15.36 -5.00
CA ARG A 181 0.54 14.73 -5.29
C ARG A 181 -0.14 14.11 -4.05
N TRP A 182 0.27 14.46 -2.84
CA TRP A 182 -0.50 14.16 -1.61
C TRP A 182 -1.71 15.10 -1.43
N SER A 183 -1.83 16.12 -2.28
CA SER A 183 -2.73 17.27 -2.11
C SER A 183 -4.17 17.12 -2.63
N ALA A 184 -4.69 15.90 -2.84
CA ALA A 184 -6.04 15.70 -3.41
C ALA A 184 -7.04 15.07 -2.42
N GLY A 185 -6.79 15.19 -1.12
CA GLY A 185 -7.68 14.75 -0.04
C GLY A 185 -7.76 15.80 1.07
N ILE A 186 -8.65 15.58 2.04
CA ILE A 186 -8.90 16.47 3.20
C ILE A 186 -7.59 16.87 3.91
N ILE A 187 -6.63 15.96 4.01
CA ILE A 187 -5.32 16.20 4.63
C ILE A 187 -4.45 17.11 3.76
N GLY A 188 -4.51 16.95 2.44
CA GLY A 188 -3.83 17.80 1.47
C GLY A 188 -4.36 19.23 1.49
N ASP A 189 -5.69 19.38 1.46
CA ASP A 189 -6.35 20.68 1.59
C ASP A 189 -6.06 21.34 2.94
N PHE A 190 -5.98 20.56 4.01
CA PHE A 190 -5.59 21.04 5.34
C PHE A 190 -4.15 21.55 5.37
N CYS A 191 -3.18 20.76 4.86
CA CYS A 191 -1.78 21.19 4.78
C CYS A 191 -1.60 22.41 3.87
N ALA A 192 -2.29 22.46 2.73
CA ALA A 192 -2.24 23.61 1.83
C ALA A 192 -2.87 24.87 2.45
N ARG A 193 -3.94 24.73 3.24
CA ARG A 193 -4.60 25.88 3.90
C ARG A 193 -3.88 26.39 5.13
N TRP A 194 -3.31 25.51 5.95
CA TRP A 194 -2.78 25.88 7.26
C TRP A 194 -1.26 25.84 7.33
N TYR A 195 -0.61 24.90 6.65
CA TYR A 195 0.84 24.69 6.74
C TYR A 195 1.62 25.51 5.70
N ALA A 196 1.17 25.52 4.44
CA ALA A 196 1.83 26.28 3.37
C ALA A 196 1.97 27.80 3.63
N PRO A 197 0.98 28.50 4.20
CA PRO A 197 1.14 29.93 4.50
C PRO A 197 2.02 30.23 5.72
N LEU A 198 2.31 29.24 6.59
CA LEU A 198 3.23 29.37 7.74
C LEU A 198 4.71 29.30 7.34
N LEU A 199 5.01 28.91 6.10
CA LEU A 199 6.36 28.76 5.53
C LEU A 199 6.81 29.99 4.70
N ARG A 200 6.06 31.09 4.75
CA ARG A 200 6.49 32.41 4.25
C ARG A 200 7.09 33.24 5.38
#